data_AF-A0A2A2QQH4-F1
#
_entry.id   AF-A0A2A2QQH4-F1
#
_cell.length_a   1.000
_cell.length_b   1.000
_cell.length_c   1.000
_cell.angle_alpha   90.00
_cell.angle_beta   90.00
_cell.angle_gamma   90.00
#
_symmetry.space_group_name_H-M   'P 1'
#
loop_
_entity.id
_entity.type
_entity.pdbx_description
1 polymer ?
#
loop_
_entity_poly.entity_id
_entity_poly.type
_entity_poly.pdbx_seq_one_letter_code
_entity_poly.pdbx_strand_id
1 'polypeptide(L)'
;MPIARRINQRRYHDLPKRVLPAATLAAPKPTARESARWFATLKLRQRRLASLKRDELRGVDDLVQPVTIEGCGPLYSLASDLPLLDLAIENPESKIKNSPPRLIAPLDPLIYDRRLTARLWNLDYTWEVYTPPAKRTRGYYALPVLVGHEFVGHVDPKADRENGRLRLVSRRTRRGHRVSPAVGELARFLGLK
;
A
#
# COMPACT_ATOMS: atom_id res chain seq x y z
N MET A 1 -17.59 -16.67 -7.41
CA MET A 1 -18.93 -16.09 -7.60
C MET A 1 -19.00 -14.70 -6.98
N PRO A 2 -19.54 -13.69 -7.67
CA PRO A 2 -19.64 -12.33 -7.14
C PRO A 2 -20.52 -12.27 -5.88
N ILE A 3 -20.30 -11.24 -5.06
CA ILE A 3 -21.07 -10.99 -3.84
C ILE A 3 -22.31 -10.19 -4.26
N ALA A 4 -23.50 -10.79 -4.18
CA ALA A 4 -24.76 -10.14 -4.50
C ALA A 4 -25.20 -9.16 -3.40
N ARG A 5 -25.00 -9.55 -2.13
CA ARG A 5 -25.28 -8.69 -0.97
C ARG A 5 -24.51 -9.13 0.26
N ARG A 6 -24.47 -8.26 1.26
CA ARG A 6 -23.93 -8.54 2.60
C ARG A 6 -24.99 -8.28 3.65
N ILE A 7 -25.10 -9.17 4.62
CA ILE A 7 -25.90 -8.98 5.84
C ILE A 7 -24.93 -9.18 7.00
N ASN A 8 -24.67 -8.11 7.77
CA ASN A 8 -23.62 -8.08 8.77
C ASN A 8 -22.28 -8.55 8.19
N GLN A 9 -21.65 -9.56 8.78
CA GLN A 9 -20.39 -10.15 8.30
C GLN A 9 -20.59 -11.26 7.25
N ARG A 10 -21.84 -11.67 6.98
CA ARG A 10 -22.14 -12.76 6.06
C ARG A 10 -22.27 -12.26 4.62
N ARG A 11 -21.61 -12.95 3.69
CA ARG A 11 -21.62 -12.67 2.25
C ARG A 11 -22.56 -13.66 1.55
N TYR A 12 -23.44 -13.14 0.71
CA TYR A 12 -24.33 -13.94 -0.15
C TYR A 12 -23.83 -13.84 -1.59
N HIS A 13 -23.62 -14.98 -2.22
CA HIS A 13 -23.10 -15.08 -3.58
C HIS A 13 -24.21 -15.46 -4.55
N ASP A 14 -24.14 -14.94 -5.78
CA ASP A 14 -25.05 -15.30 -6.86
C ASP A 14 -24.28 -15.37 -8.20
N LEU A 15 -24.96 -15.80 -9.26
CA LEU A 15 -24.40 -15.88 -10.60
C LEU A 15 -24.00 -14.48 -11.11
N PRO A 16 -22.88 -14.34 -11.86
CA PRO A 16 -22.47 -13.07 -12.44
C PRO A 16 -23.57 -12.32 -13.19
N LYS A 17 -24.41 -13.05 -13.95
CA LYS A 17 -25.53 -12.48 -14.70
C LYS A 17 -26.62 -11.80 -13.87
N ARG A 18 -26.66 -12.07 -12.56
CA ARG A 18 -27.62 -11.48 -11.61
C ARG A 18 -27.02 -10.36 -10.75
N VAL A 19 -25.71 -10.16 -10.82
CA VAL A 19 -24.98 -9.20 -9.97
C VAL A 19 -24.29 -8.12 -10.78
N LEU A 20 -23.71 -8.47 -11.93
CA LEU A 20 -22.99 -7.52 -12.77
C LEU A 20 -23.95 -6.81 -13.73
N PRO A 21 -23.71 -5.53 -14.07
CA PRO A 21 -24.50 -4.82 -15.08
C PRO A 21 -24.48 -5.55 -16.43
N ALA A 22 -25.60 -5.50 -17.17
CA ALA A 22 -25.73 -6.15 -18.47
C ALA A 22 -24.63 -5.70 -19.46
N ALA A 23 -24.29 -4.40 -19.45
CA ALA A 23 -23.21 -3.85 -20.26
C ALA A 23 -21.84 -4.49 -19.96
N THR A 24 -21.55 -4.85 -18.71
CA THR A 24 -20.29 -5.51 -18.32
C THR A 24 -20.24 -6.95 -18.82
N LEU A 25 -21.38 -7.64 -18.83
CA LEU A 25 -21.47 -9.03 -19.29
C LEU A 25 -21.46 -9.13 -20.82
N ALA A 26 -22.04 -8.15 -21.50
CA ALA A 26 -22.07 -8.06 -22.95
C ALA A 26 -20.77 -7.50 -23.55
N ALA A 27 -19.88 -6.94 -22.71
CA ALA A 27 -18.60 -6.41 -23.17
C ALA A 27 -17.74 -7.53 -23.80
N PRO A 28 -17.03 -7.23 -24.90
CA PRO A 28 -16.12 -8.20 -25.51
C PRO A 28 -15.05 -8.60 -24.50
N LYS A 29 -14.73 -9.90 -24.47
CA LYS A 29 -13.66 -10.40 -23.61
C LYS A 29 -12.33 -9.79 -24.08
N PRO A 30 -11.54 -9.17 -23.19
CA PRO A 30 -10.24 -8.65 -23.56
C PRO A 30 -9.34 -9.79 -24.04
N THR A 31 -8.55 -9.51 -25.06
CA THR A 31 -7.49 -10.38 -25.53
C THR A 31 -6.45 -10.62 -24.42
N ALA A 32 -5.63 -11.66 -24.58
CA ALA A 32 -4.53 -11.92 -23.66
C ALA A 32 -3.54 -10.73 -23.61
N ARG A 33 -3.30 -10.07 -24.75
CA ARG A 33 -2.42 -8.90 -24.85
C ARG A 33 -2.98 -7.69 -24.09
N GLU A 34 -4.26 -7.37 -24.27
CA GLU A 34 -4.92 -6.29 -23.53
C GLU A 34 -4.92 -6.56 -22.03
N SER A 35 -5.21 -7.80 -21.62
CA SER A 35 -5.16 -8.21 -20.21
C SER A 35 -3.77 -8.05 -19.63
N ALA A 36 -2.72 -8.52 -20.34
CA ALA A 36 -1.34 -8.41 -19.89
C ALA A 36 -0.88 -6.95 -19.76
N ARG A 37 -1.19 -6.10 -20.76
CA ARG A 37 -0.93 -4.66 -20.73
C ARG A 37 -1.66 -3.98 -19.57
N TRP A 38 -2.91 -4.37 -19.30
CA TRP A 38 -3.68 -3.86 -18.19
C TRP A 38 -3.07 -4.24 -16.83
N PHE A 39 -2.65 -5.50 -16.64
CA PHE A 39 -1.99 -5.93 -15.40
C PHE A 39 -0.66 -5.19 -15.16
N ALA A 40 0.17 -5.01 -16.20
CA ALA A 40 1.42 -4.26 -16.10
C ALA A 40 1.16 -2.79 -15.76
N THR A 41 0.21 -2.14 -16.44
CA THR A 41 -0.21 -0.77 -16.15
C THR A 41 -0.77 -0.63 -14.73
N LEU A 42 -1.61 -1.58 -14.28
CA LEU A 42 -2.19 -1.56 -12.93
C LEU A 42 -1.11 -1.68 -11.86
N LYS A 43 -0.13 -2.58 -12.05
CA LYS A 43 1.02 -2.73 -11.17
C LYS A 43 1.80 -1.41 -11.03
N LEU A 44 2.05 -0.71 -12.14
CA LEU A 44 2.73 0.59 -12.13
C LEU A 44 1.87 1.68 -11.49
N ARG A 45 0.56 1.73 -11.76
CA ARG A 45 -0.35 2.70 -11.10
C ARG A 45 -0.40 2.52 -9.59
N GLN A 46 -0.43 1.27 -9.12
CA GLN A 46 -0.48 0.96 -7.70
C GLN A 46 0.85 1.28 -7.01
N ARG A 47 1.97 0.84 -7.59
CA ARG A 47 3.29 0.93 -6.95
C ARG A 47 4.06 2.20 -7.28
N ARG A 48 3.69 2.92 -8.34
CA ARG A 48 4.35 4.09 -8.95
C ARG A 48 5.76 3.86 -9.47
N LEU A 49 6.51 2.97 -8.84
CA LEU A 49 7.85 2.55 -9.20
C LEU A 49 7.97 1.04 -8.99
N ALA A 50 8.27 0.29 -10.05
CA ALA A 50 8.34 -1.17 -9.96
C ALA A 50 9.31 -1.77 -10.97
N SER A 51 9.84 -2.95 -10.65
CA SER A 51 10.49 -3.79 -11.65
C SER A 51 9.45 -4.46 -12.56
N LEU A 52 9.78 -4.61 -13.84
CA LEU A 52 8.94 -5.28 -14.83
C LEU A 52 9.65 -6.52 -15.37
N LYS A 53 8.90 -7.61 -15.56
CA LYS A 53 9.38 -8.76 -16.34
C LYS A 53 9.50 -8.36 -17.81
N ARG A 54 10.33 -9.08 -18.57
CA ARG A 54 10.57 -8.80 -20.00
C ARG A 54 9.27 -8.67 -20.81
N ASP A 55 8.31 -9.55 -20.57
CA ASP A 55 7.04 -9.53 -21.32
C ASP A 55 6.05 -8.47 -20.79
N GLU A 56 6.14 -8.11 -19.51
CA GLU A 56 5.41 -6.95 -18.98
C GLU A 56 5.92 -5.68 -19.66
N LEU A 57 7.24 -5.47 -19.69
CA LEU A 57 7.89 -4.31 -20.31
C LEU A 57 7.55 -4.19 -21.80
N ARG A 58 7.66 -5.28 -22.57
CA ARG A 58 7.26 -5.29 -24.00
C ARG A 58 5.80 -4.92 -24.22
N GLY A 59 4.95 -5.10 -23.21
CA GLY A 59 3.54 -4.76 -23.28
C GLY A 59 3.21 -3.30 -22.95
N VAL A 60 4.15 -2.52 -22.41
CA VAL A 60 3.95 -1.14 -21.90
C VAL A 60 5.14 -0.21 -22.15
N ASP A 61 6.05 -0.56 -23.06
CA ASP A 61 7.29 0.19 -23.33
C ASP A 61 7.02 1.63 -23.76
N ASP A 62 5.93 1.85 -24.49
CA ASP A 62 5.39 3.14 -24.90
C ASP A 62 4.80 4.00 -23.76
N LEU A 63 4.60 3.42 -22.56
CA LEU A 63 3.99 4.10 -21.41
C LEU A 63 4.94 4.36 -20.26
N VAL A 64 6.15 3.78 -20.28
CA VAL A 64 7.02 3.75 -19.11
C VAL A 64 8.32 4.51 -19.32
N GLN A 65 8.80 5.10 -18.25
CA GLN A 65 10.13 5.68 -18.16
C GLN A 65 11.00 4.78 -17.27
N PRO A 66 12.17 4.33 -17.76
CA PRO A 66 13.19 3.71 -16.92
C PRO A 66 13.67 4.69 -15.84
N VAL A 67 13.79 4.20 -14.61
CA VAL A 67 14.28 4.95 -13.44
C VAL A 67 15.46 4.21 -12.83
N THR A 68 16.59 4.90 -12.70
CA THR A 68 17.80 4.35 -12.10
C THR A 68 17.93 4.85 -10.67
N ILE A 69 18.08 3.93 -9.73
CA ILE A 69 18.37 4.22 -8.33
C ILE A 69 19.55 3.37 -7.92
N GLU A 70 20.54 3.97 -7.26
CA GLU A 70 21.72 3.27 -6.77
C GLU A 70 21.33 2.07 -5.89
N GLY A 71 22.01 0.94 -6.10
CA GLY A 71 21.73 -0.29 -5.37
C GLY A 71 20.41 -0.98 -5.73
N CYS A 72 19.63 -0.45 -6.68
CA CYS A 72 18.41 -1.07 -7.20
C CYS A 72 18.64 -1.72 -8.57
N GLY A 73 17.85 -2.76 -8.88
CA GLY A 73 17.78 -3.29 -10.24
C GLY A 73 16.99 -2.36 -11.18
N PRO A 74 16.72 -2.77 -12.42
CA PRO A 74 15.92 -1.98 -13.36
C PRO A 74 14.52 -1.68 -12.78
N LEU A 75 14.19 -0.40 -12.67
CA LEU A 75 12.88 0.07 -12.24
C LEU A 75 12.24 0.93 -13.33
N TYR A 76 10.91 0.95 -13.32
CA TYR A 76 10.11 1.68 -14.29
C TYR A 76 9.00 2.43 -13.55
N SER A 77 8.70 3.62 -14.03
CA SER A 77 7.52 4.40 -13.66
C SER A 77 6.67 4.67 -14.89
N LEU A 78 5.41 5.08 -14.72
CA LEU A 78 4.63 5.57 -15.86
C LEU A 78 5.17 6.94 -16.28
N ALA A 79 5.26 7.19 -17.57
CA ALA A 79 5.63 8.50 -18.10
C ALA A 79 4.67 9.60 -17.58
N SER A 80 3.40 9.26 -17.36
CA SER A 80 2.41 10.16 -16.76
C SER A 80 2.70 10.57 -15.32
N ASP A 81 3.58 9.85 -14.62
CA ASP A 81 3.95 10.15 -13.23
C ASP A 81 5.21 11.03 -13.14
N LEU A 82 5.94 11.25 -14.25
CA LEU A 82 7.14 12.09 -14.27
C LEU A 82 6.93 13.52 -13.74
N PRO A 83 5.81 14.21 -14.04
CA PRO A 83 5.58 15.53 -13.45
C PRO A 83 5.54 15.52 -11.91
N LEU A 84 5.19 14.39 -11.28
CA LEU A 84 5.24 14.26 -9.81
C LEU A 84 6.68 14.16 -9.29
N LEU A 85 7.58 13.54 -10.07
CA LEU A 85 9.01 13.49 -9.75
C LEU A 85 9.63 14.87 -9.93
N ASP A 86 9.33 15.57 -11.04
CA ASP A 86 9.85 16.91 -11.31
C ASP A 86 9.46 17.89 -10.20
N LEU A 87 8.19 17.87 -9.78
CA LEU A 87 7.71 18.68 -8.66
C LEU A 87 8.44 18.38 -7.34
N ALA A 88 8.80 17.11 -7.10
CA ALA A 88 9.53 16.71 -5.91
C ALA A 88 11.00 17.17 -5.95
N ILE A 89 11.61 17.20 -7.14
CA ILE A 89 12.98 17.69 -7.36
C ILE A 89 13.03 19.22 -7.19
N GLU A 90 12.07 19.94 -7.76
CA GLU A 90 11.98 21.39 -7.67
C GLU A 90 11.68 21.86 -6.24
N ASN A 91 10.94 21.07 -5.47
CA ASN A 91 10.47 21.44 -4.15
C ASN A 91 10.80 20.37 -3.09
N PRO A 92 12.09 20.10 -2.82
CA PRO A 92 12.51 19.00 -1.96
C PRO A 92 12.00 19.16 -0.51
N GLU A 93 11.74 20.39 -0.06
CA GLU A 93 11.32 20.66 1.32
C GLU A 93 9.82 20.98 1.50
N SER A 94 9.08 21.32 0.43
CA SER A 94 7.82 22.09 0.55
C SER A 94 6.66 21.34 1.22
N LYS A 95 6.72 20.00 1.32
CA LYS A 95 5.67 19.17 1.96
C LYS A 95 6.18 18.23 3.04
N ILE A 96 7.49 18.18 3.28
CA ILE A 96 8.12 17.04 3.98
C ILE A 96 8.41 17.34 5.45
N LYS A 97 8.99 18.51 5.77
CA LYS A 97 9.47 18.83 7.13
C LYS A 97 8.37 18.84 8.19
N ASN A 98 7.12 19.08 7.81
CA ASN A 98 5.97 19.17 8.72
C ASN A 98 4.85 18.16 8.41
N SER A 99 5.12 17.14 7.58
CA SER A 99 4.10 16.13 7.29
C SER A 99 3.73 15.36 8.57
N PRO A 100 2.44 15.29 8.94
CA PRO A 100 2.02 14.53 10.10
C PRO A 100 2.36 13.04 9.91
N PRO A 101 2.61 12.31 11.01
CA PRO A 101 2.85 10.87 10.94
C PRO A 101 1.66 10.16 10.29
N ARG A 102 1.94 9.17 9.45
CA ARG A 102 0.94 8.29 8.82
C ARG A 102 1.21 6.84 9.20
N LEU A 103 0.14 6.08 9.46
CA LEU A 103 0.21 4.64 9.65
C LEU A 103 0.03 3.95 8.30
N ILE A 104 1.02 3.16 7.89
CA ILE A 104 0.98 2.44 6.62
C ILE A 104 0.39 1.05 6.86
N ALA A 105 -0.63 0.68 6.07
CA ALA A 105 -1.26 -0.62 6.19
C ALA A 105 -0.32 -1.74 5.70
N PRO A 106 -0.38 -2.97 6.25
CA PRO A 106 0.56 -4.05 5.91
C PRO A 106 0.57 -4.50 4.45
N LEU A 107 -0.41 -4.06 3.65
CA LEU A 107 -0.55 -4.35 2.22
C LEU A 107 -0.63 -3.07 1.37
N ASP A 108 -0.19 -1.94 1.93
CA ASP A 108 -0.08 -0.70 1.18
C ASP A 108 0.96 -0.87 0.04
N PRO A 109 0.69 -0.38 -1.18
CA PRO A 109 1.62 -0.49 -2.30
C PRO A 109 3.04 0.03 -2.00
N LEU A 110 3.19 0.98 -1.08
CA LEU A 110 4.49 1.53 -0.65
C LEU A 110 5.40 0.48 0.01
N ILE A 111 4.81 -0.51 0.70
CA ILE A 111 5.54 -1.55 1.45
C ILE A 111 5.27 -2.97 0.94
N TYR A 112 4.48 -3.10 -0.13
CA TYR A 112 4.13 -4.38 -0.72
C TYR A 112 5.36 -5.11 -1.31
N ASP A 113 6.24 -4.38 -2.00
CA ASP A 113 7.52 -4.91 -2.47
C ASP A 113 8.60 -4.74 -1.40
N ARG A 114 8.61 -5.67 -0.44
CA ARG A 114 9.51 -5.63 0.72
C ARG A 114 10.99 -5.48 0.35
N ARG A 115 11.43 -6.01 -0.79
CA ARG A 115 12.83 -5.93 -1.23
C ARG A 115 13.15 -4.50 -1.69
N LEU A 116 12.27 -3.91 -2.50
CA LEU A 116 12.43 -2.53 -2.93
C LEU A 116 12.32 -1.58 -1.74
N THR A 117 11.33 -1.78 -0.86
CA THR A 117 11.14 -0.97 0.35
C THR A 117 12.37 -1.04 1.27
N ALA A 118 12.96 -2.22 1.47
CA ALA A 118 14.17 -2.36 2.26
C ALA A 118 15.36 -1.59 1.64
N ARG A 119 15.49 -1.59 0.31
CA ARG A 119 16.56 -0.84 -0.38
C ARG A 119 16.37 0.68 -0.31
N LEU A 120 15.15 1.15 -0.54
CA LEU A 120 14.85 2.59 -0.61
C LEU A 120 14.76 3.26 0.77
N TRP A 121 14.24 2.54 1.77
CA TRP A 121 13.95 3.13 3.10
C TRP A 121 14.68 2.46 4.26
N ASN A 122 15.51 1.44 4.00
CA ASN A 122 16.13 0.62 5.05
C ASN A 122 15.10 0.08 6.06
N LEU A 123 13.91 -0.31 5.56
CA LEU A 123 12.81 -0.84 6.35
C LEU A 123 12.67 -2.34 6.12
N ASP A 124 13.17 -3.15 7.06
CA ASP A 124 12.85 -4.58 7.12
C ASP A 124 11.52 -4.79 7.88
N TYR A 125 10.43 -4.80 7.12
CA TYR A 125 9.08 -5.01 7.63
C TYR A 125 8.51 -6.35 7.13
N THR A 126 8.03 -7.16 8.07
CA THR A 126 7.22 -8.36 7.81
C THR A 126 5.86 -8.16 8.47
N TRP A 127 4.77 -8.47 7.76
CA TRP A 127 3.46 -8.54 8.40
C TRP A 127 3.33 -9.85 9.20
N GLU A 128 3.35 -9.75 10.53
CA GLU A 128 3.50 -10.89 11.43
C GLU A 128 2.17 -11.54 11.86
N VAL A 129 1.08 -11.28 11.12
CA VAL A 129 -0.27 -11.82 11.44
C VAL A 129 -0.28 -13.35 11.48
N TYR A 130 0.52 -13.99 10.61
CA TYR A 130 0.68 -15.45 10.54
C TYR A 130 1.84 -15.98 11.39
N THR A 131 2.62 -15.09 12.01
CA THR A 131 3.72 -15.50 12.89
C THR A 131 3.14 -15.89 14.26
N PRO A 132 3.53 -17.05 14.85
CA PRO A 132 3.12 -17.42 16.19
C PRO A 132 3.43 -16.32 17.21
N PRO A 133 2.56 -16.05 18.21
CA PRO A 133 2.73 -14.93 19.13
C PRO A 133 4.12 -14.79 19.74
N ALA A 134 4.72 -15.90 20.18
CA ALA A 134 6.05 -15.92 20.80
C ALA A 134 7.22 -15.59 19.85
N LYS A 135 7.01 -15.63 18.53
CA LYS A 135 8.03 -15.36 17.50
C LYS A 135 7.89 -13.96 16.87
N ARG A 136 6.89 -13.18 17.29
CA ARG A 136 6.64 -11.83 16.74
C ARG A 136 7.68 -10.85 17.25
N THR A 137 8.21 -10.01 16.36
CA THR A 137 9.17 -8.95 16.71
C THR A 137 8.50 -7.59 16.85
N ARG A 138 7.41 -7.35 16.11
CA ARG A 138 6.70 -6.08 16.04
C ARG A 138 5.31 -6.19 16.64
N GLY A 139 4.56 -7.25 16.36
CA GLY A 139 3.19 -7.42 16.83
C GLY A 139 2.26 -7.99 15.78
N TYR A 140 1.01 -8.28 16.16
CA TYR A 140 0.07 -9.00 15.30
C TYR A 140 -0.35 -8.20 14.07
N TYR A 141 -0.59 -6.90 14.23
CA TYR A 141 -1.02 -6.00 13.18
C TYR A 141 -0.19 -4.70 13.21
N ALA A 142 1.12 -4.85 13.39
CA ALA A 142 2.04 -3.71 13.46
C ALA A 142 2.02 -2.90 12.15
N LEU A 143 1.75 -1.61 12.26
CA LEU A 143 1.69 -0.64 11.17
C LEU A 143 2.97 0.20 11.17
N PRO A 144 3.76 0.23 10.08
CA PRO A 144 4.87 1.16 9.95
C PRO A 144 4.40 2.62 10.06
N VAL A 145 5.24 3.45 10.67
CA VAL A 145 4.99 4.89 10.81
C VAL A 145 5.86 5.64 9.80
N LEU A 146 5.22 6.34 8.87
CA LEU A 146 5.86 7.22 7.89
C LEU A 146 5.75 8.68 8.36
N VAL A 147 6.87 9.40 8.44
CA VAL A 147 6.92 10.84 8.72
C VAL A 147 7.73 11.51 7.61
N GLY A 148 7.10 12.42 6.87
CA GLY A 148 7.71 12.93 5.64
C GLY A 148 7.98 11.80 4.65
N HIS A 149 9.25 11.54 4.35
CA HIS A 149 9.70 10.45 3.48
C HIS A 149 10.39 9.32 4.24
N GLU A 150 10.39 9.33 5.58
CA GLU A 150 11.12 8.34 6.38
C GLU A 150 10.19 7.42 7.16
N PHE A 151 10.53 6.13 7.19
CA PHE A 151 9.94 5.20 8.15
C PHE A 151 10.63 5.30 9.50
N VAL A 152 9.91 5.81 10.49
CA VAL A 152 10.47 6.13 11.81
C VAL A 152 10.20 5.05 12.85
N GLY A 153 9.44 4.02 12.51
CA GLY A 153 9.11 2.93 13.42
C GLY A 153 7.81 2.21 13.09
N HIS A 154 7.14 1.69 14.12
CA HIS A 154 5.83 1.04 14.02
C HIS A 154 5.00 1.19 15.29
N VAL A 155 3.69 0.96 15.17
CA VAL A 155 2.72 0.79 16.27
C VAL A 155 1.86 -0.45 15.99
N ASP A 156 1.52 -1.24 17.00
CA ASP A 156 0.56 -2.36 16.90
C ASP A 156 -0.76 -1.98 17.57
N PRO A 157 -1.71 -1.35 16.86
CA PRO A 157 -2.99 -0.95 17.43
C PRO A 157 -3.97 -2.13 17.50
N LYS A 158 -4.69 -2.21 18.61
CA LYS A 158 -5.78 -3.17 18.85
C LYS A 158 -7.05 -2.42 19.23
N ALA A 159 -8.10 -2.62 18.43
CA ALA A 159 -9.42 -2.09 18.71
C ALA A 159 -10.05 -2.86 19.88
N ASP A 160 -10.26 -2.18 21.01
CA ASP A 160 -11.00 -2.65 22.16
C ASP A 160 -12.43 -2.08 22.07
N ARG A 161 -13.27 -2.78 21.29
CA ARG A 161 -14.62 -2.30 20.94
C ARG A 161 -15.56 -2.30 22.14
N GLU A 162 -15.39 -3.22 23.08
CA GLU A 162 -16.18 -3.30 24.31
C GLU A 162 -16.01 -2.03 25.15
N ASN A 163 -14.78 -1.51 25.23
CA ASN A 163 -14.48 -0.29 25.98
C ASN A 163 -14.48 0.97 25.11
N GLY A 164 -14.71 0.86 23.80
CA GLY A 164 -14.65 1.97 22.85
C GLY A 164 -13.27 2.63 22.74
N ARG A 165 -12.17 1.86 22.84
CA ARG A 165 -10.79 2.38 22.87
C ARG A 165 -9.88 1.76 21.82
N LEU A 166 -8.90 2.53 21.35
CA LEU A 166 -7.78 2.00 20.56
C LEU A 166 -6.55 1.81 21.46
N ARG A 167 -6.17 0.56 21.71
CA ARG A 167 -5.03 0.22 22.57
C ARG A 167 -3.79 0.00 21.73
N LEU A 168 -2.64 0.51 22.17
CA LEU A 168 -1.36 0.15 21.56
C LEU A 168 -0.79 -1.08 22.29
N VAL A 169 -0.70 -2.20 21.59
CA VAL A 169 -0.09 -3.44 22.11
C VAL A 169 1.42 -3.31 22.11
N SER A 170 1.98 -2.70 21.06
CA SER A 170 3.40 -2.40 20.97
C SER A 170 3.63 -1.06 20.27
N ARG A 171 4.80 -0.47 20.53
CA ARG A 171 5.28 0.72 19.83
C ARG A 171 6.80 0.73 19.88
N ARG A 172 7.42 0.96 18.72
CA ARG A 172 8.85 1.28 18.62
C ARG A 172 9.04 2.36 17.57
N THR A 173 9.52 3.52 18.00
CA THR A 173 9.83 4.64 17.11
C THR A 173 11.18 5.27 17.45
N ARG A 174 11.84 5.85 16.45
CA ARG A 174 13.04 6.67 16.63
C ARG A 174 12.73 7.84 17.58
N ARG A 175 13.72 8.28 18.36
CA ARG A 175 13.59 9.42 19.29
C ARG A 175 13.16 10.67 18.52
N GLY A 176 12.36 11.53 19.15
CA GLY A 176 11.88 12.78 18.55
C GLY A 176 10.60 12.68 17.70
N HIS A 177 10.19 11.48 17.26
CA HIS A 177 8.97 11.31 16.47
C HIS A 177 7.74 11.01 17.32
N ARG A 178 6.70 11.84 17.20
CA ARG A 178 5.39 11.62 17.83
C ARG A 178 4.51 10.77 16.92
N VAL A 179 3.90 9.72 17.47
CA VAL A 179 2.92 8.87 16.74
C VAL A 179 1.46 9.14 17.12
N SER A 180 1.23 9.89 18.20
CA SER A 180 -0.11 10.15 18.72
C SER A 180 -1.08 10.77 17.70
N PRO A 181 -0.66 11.69 16.78
CA PRO A 181 -1.59 12.20 15.77
C PRO A 181 -2.12 11.10 14.85
N ALA A 182 -1.25 10.20 14.37
CA ALA A 182 -1.63 9.12 13.47
C ALA A 182 -2.52 8.07 14.14
N VAL A 183 -2.21 7.75 15.41
CA VAL A 183 -3.03 6.83 16.22
C VAL A 183 -4.40 7.45 16.52
N GLY A 184 -4.45 8.75 16.82
CA GLY A 184 -5.71 9.46 17.03
C GLY A 184 -6.56 9.58 15.77
N GLU A 185 -5.95 9.73 14.59
CA GLU A 185 -6.66 9.65 13.30
C GLU A 185 -7.25 8.25 13.08
N LEU A 186 -6.49 7.19 13.34
CA LEU A 186 -7.00 5.82 13.26
C LEU A 186 -8.12 5.56 14.27
N ALA A 187 -8.00 6.05 15.51
CA ALA A 187 -9.04 5.91 16.53
C ALA A 187 -10.34 6.58 16.06
N ARG A 188 -10.27 7.83 15.56
CA ARG A 188 -11.43 8.54 14.99
C ARG A 188 -12.04 7.79 13.80
N PHE A 189 -11.21 7.30 12.88
CA PHE A 189 -11.67 6.50 11.73
C PHE A 189 -12.44 5.25 12.17
N LEU A 190 -12.03 4.62 13.27
CA LEU A 190 -12.67 3.43 13.82
C LEU A 190 -13.84 3.74 14.77
N GLY A 191 -14.12 5.02 15.07
CA GLY A 191 -15.11 5.42 16.06
C GLY A 191 -14.70 5.08 17.51
N LEU A 192 -13.41 5.11 17.81
CA LEU A 192 -12.82 4.77 19.11
C LEU A 192 -12.11 5.98 19.75
N LYS A 193 -11.88 5.90 21.07
CA LYS A 193 -11.08 6.85 21.85
C LYS A 193 -9.61 6.43 21.96
#